data_AF-A0A6L9ZS17-F1
#
_entry.id   AF-A0A6L9ZS17-F1
#
_cell.length_a   1.000
_cell.length_b   1.000
_cell.length_c   1.000
_cell.angle_alpha   90.00
_cell.angle_beta   90.00
_cell.angle_gamma   90.00
#
_symmetry.space_group_name_H-M   'P 1'
#
loop_
_entity.id
_entity.type
_entity.pdbx_description
1 polymer ?
#
loop_
_entity_poly.entity_id
_entity_poly.type
_entity_poly.pdbx_seq_one_letter_code
_entity_poly.pdbx_strand_id
1 'polypeptide(L)' 'MERSTALQQAKALSIEDRIWLVQALWDSISAEPEQQKLTEAQQQELSRRLTDHQINPQSVVSWEDIKAQALSRAGIQQ' A
#
# COMPACT_ATOMS: atom_id res chain seq x y z
N MET A 1 16.06 -2.28 20.76
CA MET A 1 14.99 -3.13 21.29
C MET A 1 14.93 -4.38 20.42
N GLU A 2 14.82 -5.57 21.01
CA GLU A 2 14.64 -6.81 20.23
C GLU A 2 13.32 -6.75 19.44
N ARG A 3 13.34 -7.18 18.17
CA ARG A 3 12.16 -7.11 17.28
C ARG A 3 10.95 -7.85 17.86
N SER A 4 11.18 -8.93 18.61
CA SER A 4 10.12 -9.71 19.26
C SER A 4 9.42 -8.93 20.37
N THR A 5 10.17 -8.18 21.18
CA THR A 5 9.64 -7.37 22.28
C THR A 5 8.78 -6.22 21.76
N ALA A 6 9.23 -5.53 20.71
CA ALA A 6 8.45 -4.46 20.08
C ALA A 6 7.09 -5.00 19.56
N LEU A 7 7.10 -6.18 18.94
CA LEU A 7 5.88 -6.82 18.45
C LEU A 7 4.96 -7.25 19.60
N GLN A 8 5.50 -7.75 20.70
CA GLN A 8 4.70 -8.09 21.89
C GLN A 8 4.02 -6.85 22.49
N GLN A 9 4.75 -5.73 22.60
CA GLN A 9 4.21 -4.47 23.11
C GLN A 9 3.11 -3.92 22.20
N ALA A 10 3.34 -3.92 20.87
CA ALA A 10 2.32 -3.51 19.91
C ALA A 10 1.06 -4.39 20.02
N LYS A 11 1.20 -5.70 20.22
CA LYS A 11 0.05 -6.63 20.39
C LYS A 11 -0.74 -6.41 21.69
N ALA A 12 -0.13 -5.82 22.71
CA ALA A 12 -0.81 -5.51 23.97
C ALA A 12 -1.68 -4.24 23.89
N LEU A 13 -1.54 -3.44 22.83
CA LEU A 13 -2.35 -2.25 22.59
C LEU A 13 -3.76 -2.59 22.11
N SER A 14 -4.68 -1.63 22.25
CA SER A 14 -6.02 -1.71 21.66
C SER A 14 -5.93 -1.85 20.13
N ILE A 15 -7.02 -2.25 19.47
CA ILE A 15 -7.04 -2.31 17.99
C ILE A 15 -6.79 -0.91 17.39
N GLU A 16 -7.42 0.11 17.96
CA GLU A 16 -7.30 1.50 17.51
C GLU A 16 -5.84 1.99 17.61
N ASP A 17 -5.21 1.79 18.77
CA ASP A 17 -3.82 2.18 18.99
C ASP A 17 -2.85 1.40 18.10
N ARG A 18 -3.16 0.13 17.79
CA ARG A 18 -2.37 -0.66 16.84
C ARG A 18 -2.45 -0.08 15.43
N ILE A 19 -3.65 0.30 14.98
CA ILE A 19 -3.83 0.92 13.66
C ILE A 19 -3.07 2.24 13.61
N TRP A 20 -3.22 3.08 14.63
CA TRP A 20 -2.48 4.33 14.73
C TRP A 20 -0.96 4.12 14.71
N LEU A 21 -0.44 3.16 15.50
CA LEU A 21 0.98 2.86 15.56
C LEU A 21 1.53 2.36 14.21
N VAL A 22 0.77 1.50 13.52
CA VAL A 22 1.13 1.04 12.17
C VAL A 22 1.23 2.22 11.20
N GLN A 23 0.25 3.14 11.23
CA GLN A 23 0.28 4.34 10.39
C GLN A 23 1.47 5.24 10.73
N ALA A 24 1.71 5.52 12.01
CA ALA A 24 2.80 6.39 12.44
C ALA A 24 4.18 5.84 12.04
N LEU A 25 4.39 4.53 12.16
CA LEU A 25 5.62 3.86 11.72
C LEU A 25 5.75 3.89 10.18
N TRP A 26 4.66 3.74 9.45
CA TRP A 26 4.66 3.84 7.99
C TRP A 26 5.02 5.25 7.52
N ASP A 27 4.48 6.28 8.18
CA ASP A 27 4.77 7.68 7.88
C ASP A 27 6.25 8.01 8.19
N SER A 28 6.81 7.46 9.27
CA SER A 28 8.22 7.70 9.61
C SER A 28 9.18 7.12 8.57
N ILE A 29 8.91 5.90 8.08
CA ILE A 29 9.70 5.27 7.00
C ILE A 29 9.61 6.13 5.73
N SER A 30 8.43 6.65 5.43
CA SER A 30 8.20 7.51 4.26
C SER A 30 8.90 8.88 4.38
N ALA A 31 9.28 9.30 5.57
CA ALA A 31 10.03 10.54 5.80
C ALA A 31 11.56 10.36 5.69
N GLU A 32 12.06 9.11 5.62
CA GLU A 32 13.49 8.86 5.51
C GLU A 32 14.01 9.13 4.07
N PRO A 33 15.12 9.87 3.92
CA PRO A 33 15.64 10.29 2.61
C PRO A 33 16.33 9.18 1.81
N GLU A 34 16.57 8.00 2.41
CA GLU A 34 17.10 6.81 1.73
C GLU A 34 16.04 6.06 0.91
N GLN A 35 15.01 6.76 0.43
CA GLN A 35 14.13 6.21 -0.58
C GLN A 35 14.95 5.88 -1.82
N GLN A 36 15.02 4.59 -2.16
CA GLN A 36 15.59 4.14 -3.42
C GLN A 36 14.98 4.99 -4.53
N LYS A 37 15.83 5.78 -5.19
CA LYS A 37 15.41 6.55 -6.35
C LYS A 37 14.86 5.56 -7.37
N LEU A 38 13.68 5.87 -7.88
CA LEU A 38 13.10 5.12 -8.99
C LEU A 38 14.11 5.09 -10.13
N THR A 39 14.32 3.91 -10.70
CA THR A 39 15.06 3.76 -11.96
C THR A 39 14.40 4.59 -13.06
N GLU A 40 15.14 4.96 -14.09
CA GLU A 40 14.60 5.72 -15.22
C GLU A 40 13.40 5.00 -15.86
N ALA A 41 13.48 3.66 -16.01
CA ALA A 41 12.39 2.85 -16.53
C ALA A 41 11.12 2.93 -15.66
N GLN A 42 11.27 2.94 -14.32
CA GLN A 42 10.14 3.10 -13.42
C GLN A 42 9.54 4.50 -13.50
N GLN A 43 10.37 5.56 -13.58
CA GLN A 43 9.89 6.93 -13.72
C GLN A 43 9.11 7.09 -15.04
N GLN A 44 9.65 6.58 -16.14
CA GLN A 44 8.99 6.61 -17.45
C GLN A 44 7.65 5.90 -17.44
N GLU A 45 7.57 4.70 -16.83
CA GLU A 45 6.31 3.95 -16.74
C GLU A 45 5.26 4.68 -15.89
N LEU A 46 5.66 5.32 -14.79
CA LEU A 46 4.74 6.13 -13.99
C LEU A 46 4.25 7.35 -14.75
N SER A 47 5.14 8.08 -15.44
CA SER A 47 4.75 9.21 -16.29
C SER A 47 3.78 8.79 -17.38
N ARG A 48 4.05 7.66 -18.07
CA ARG A 48 3.16 7.12 -19.11
C ARG A 48 1.77 6.80 -18.56
N ARG A 49 1.69 6.08 -17.44
CA ARG A 49 0.40 5.74 -16.79
C ARG A 49 -0.36 6.97 -16.31
N LEU A 50 0.35 7.98 -15.81
CA LEU A 50 -0.27 9.23 -15.38
C LEU A 50 -0.86 9.99 -16.58
N THR A 51 -0.14 10.09 -17.69
CA THR A 51 -0.65 10.71 -18.93
C THR A 51 -1.84 9.95 -19.50
N ASP A 52 -1.79 8.61 -19.52
CA ASP A 52 -2.90 7.79 -20.01
C ASP A 52 -4.17 8.01 -19.17
N HIS A 53 -4.04 8.07 -17.84
CA HIS A 53 -5.16 8.40 -16.95
C HIS A 53 -5.64 9.86 -17.12
N GLN A 54 -4.68 10.77 -17.32
CA GLN A 54 -4.81 12.13 -17.86
C GLN A 54 -5.90 12.24 -18.94
N ILE A 55 -5.67 11.46 -20.00
CA ILE A 55 -6.43 11.46 -21.24
C ILE A 55 -7.74 10.67 -21.09
N ASN A 56 -7.72 9.60 -20.31
CA ASN A 56 -8.87 8.71 -20.14
C ASN A 56 -9.15 8.40 -18.65
N PRO A 57 -9.73 9.36 -17.91
CA PRO A 57 -9.96 9.20 -16.47
C PRO A 57 -10.98 8.11 -16.13
N GLN A 58 -11.84 7.72 -17.09
CA GLN A 58 -12.82 6.64 -16.93
C GLN A 58 -12.25 5.25 -17.27
N SER A 59 -10.99 5.17 -17.70
CA SER A 59 -10.27 3.89 -17.89
C SER A 59 -9.83 3.30 -16.55
N VAL A 60 -10.79 3.07 -15.67
CA VAL A 60 -10.60 2.51 -14.33
C VAL A 60 -11.53 1.31 -14.16
N VAL A 61 -11.15 0.40 -13.25
CA VAL A 61 -12.00 -0.70 -12.81
C VAL A 61 -12.50 -0.35 -11.42
N SER A 62 -13.78 -0.58 -11.15
CA SER A 62 -14.32 -0.32 -9.81
C SER A 62 -13.65 -1.23 -8.77
N TRP A 63 -13.60 -0.76 -7.53
CA TRP A 63 -13.08 -1.57 -6.43
C TRP A 63 -13.87 -2.88 -6.27
N GLU A 64 -15.19 -2.82 -6.44
CA GLU A 64 -16.08 -3.97 -6.35
C GLU A 64 -15.72 -5.03 -7.40
N ASP A 65 -15.54 -4.62 -8.65
CA ASP A 65 -15.21 -5.51 -9.77
C ASP A 65 -13.84 -6.17 -9.58
N ILE A 66 -12.80 -5.38 -9.26
CA ILE A 66 -11.45 -5.94 -9.12
C ILE A 66 -11.34 -6.84 -7.89
N LYS A 67 -12.04 -6.51 -6.80
CA LYS A 67 -12.12 -7.35 -5.60
C LYS A 67 -12.81 -8.68 -5.90
N ALA A 68 -13.95 -8.65 -6.60
CA ALA A 68 -14.66 -9.86 -7.00
C ALA A 68 -13.78 -10.77 -7.87
N GLN A 69 -13.07 -10.19 -8.84
CA GLN A 69 -12.12 -10.93 -9.68
C GLN A 69 -10.95 -11.52 -8.87
N ALA A 70 -10.38 -10.76 -7.92
CA ALA A 70 -9.29 -11.22 -7.08
C ALA A 70 -9.70 -12.40 -6.18
N LEU A 71 -10.88 -12.32 -5.56
CA LEU A 71 -11.42 -13.38 -4.70
C LEU A 71 -11.74 -14.65 -5.49
N SER A 72 -12.33 -14.51 -6.68
CA SER A 72 -12.56 -15.63 -7.59
C SER A 72 -11.26 -16.36 -7.94
N ARG A 73 -10.18 -15.62 -8.26
CA ARG A 73 -8.84 -16.20 -8.51
C ARG A 73 -8.25 -16.88 -7.28
N ALA A 74 -8.54 -16.38 -6.08
CA ALA A 74 -8.10 -16.97 -4.82
C ALA A 74 -8.92 -18.19 -4.39
N GLY A 75 -9.98 -18.56 -5.13
CA GLY A 75 -10.88 -19.65 -4.76
C GLY A 75 -11.78 -19.34 -3.56
N ILE A 76 -11.88 -18.06 -3.18
CA ILE A 76 -12.73 -17.59 -2.09
C ILE A 76 -14.05 -17.15 -2.69
N GLN A 77 -15.07 -17.98 -2.56
CA GLN A 77 -16.44 -17.57 -2.89
C GLN A 77 -17.01 -16.75 -1.72
N GLN A 78 -17.59 -15.59 -2.04
CA GLN A 78 -18.43 -14.85 -1.09
C GLN A 78 -19.84 -15.43 -1.08
#